data_AF-A0A2E8KQG9-F1
#
_entry.id   AF-A0A2E8KQG9-F1
#
_cell.length_a   1.000
_cell.length_b   1.000
_cell.length_c   1.000
_cell.angle_alpha   90.00
_cell.angle_beta   90.00
_cell.angle_gamma   90.00
#
_symmetry.space_group_name_H-M   'P 1'
#
loop_
_entity.id
_entity.type
_entity.pdbx_description
1 polymer ?
#
loop_
_entity_poly.entity_id
_entity_poly.type
_entity_poly.pdbx_seq_one_letter_code
_entity_poly.pdbx_strand_id
1 'polypeptide(L)'
;MIENEHEEELERDDEFSHEQDGSDDMDHVVRVRGMYNNYFLDYASYVILERAVPHQYDGLKPVQRRILHSLNEMDDGRFHKVANVIGNTMKFHPHGDASIGDAMVQIGQKDLLLDCQGNWGNILTGDRAAAPRYIEVRLSKFANTVLFNKKTTTWLASYDGRNQEPETEPVKFPLLLAQGVEGIAVGLACKILPHNYHDLIDASIATLLGKRFKLVPDFPTGGMADVENYNDGLRGGKVRVRARIEKENNKTLVVKEVPYGVTTSSLIDSILKANDK
;
A
#
# COMPACT_ATOMS: atom_id res chain seq x y z
N MET A 1 38.48 5.71 22.74
CA MET A 1 38.67 4.24 22.78
C MET A 1 37.79 3.49 21.79
N ILE A 2 36.92 4.13 21.00
CA ILE A 2 36.09 3.45 19.98
C ILE A 2 36.53 3.84 18.54
N GLU A 3 37.42 4.82 18.36
CA GLU A 3 37.89 5.24 17.04
C GLU A 3 39.07 4.40 16.50
N ASN A 4 39.86 3.74 17.36
CA ASN A 4 41.03 2.96 16.92
C ASN A 4 40.70 1.55 16.37
N GLU A 5 39.53 0.98 16.70
CA GLU A 5 39.17 -0.38 16.23
C GLU A 5 38.69 -0.37 14.77
N HIS A 6 38.17 0.76 14.28
CA HIS A 6 37.73 0.88 12.89
C HIS A 6 38.87 1.16 11.90
N GLU A 7 39.93 1.83 12.33
CA GLU A 7 41.13 2.04 11.49
C GLU A 7 41.92 0.73 11.32
N GLU A 8 42.02 -0.11 12.35
CA GLU A 8 42.68 -1.43 12.25
C GLU A 8 41.91 -2.44 11.38
N GLU A 9 40.58 -2.33 11.28
CA GLU A 9 39.77 -3.15 10.35
C GLU A 9 39.91 -2.69 8.89
N LEU A 10 40.05 -1.39 8.64
CA LEU A 10 40.24 -0.84 7.30
C LEU A 10 41.66 -1.10 6.77
N GLU A 11 42.68 -1.03 7.62
CA GLU A 11 44.07 -1.34 7.23
C GLU A 11 44.28 -2.84 6.94
N ARG A 12 43.53 -3.73 7.60
CA ARG A 12 43.60 -5.18 7.33
C ARG A 12 42.98 -5.62 6.01
N ASP A 13 42.05 -4.84 5.46
CA ASP A 13 41.42 -5.16 4.18
C ASP A 13 42.29 -4.73 2.97
N ASP A 14 43.20 -3.77 3.14
CA ASP A 14 44.09 -3.30 2.07
C ASP A 14 45.35 -4.20 1.87
N GLU A 15 45.80 -4.92 2.91
CA GLU A 15 46.98 -5.81 2.84
C GLU A 15 46.79 -7.07 1.98
N PHE A 16 45.57 -7.41 1.55
CA PHE A 16 45.30 -8.60 0.73
C PHE A 16 45.16 -8.32 -0.78
N SER A 17 45.53 -7.13 -1.26
CA SER A 17 45.21 -6.71 -2.63
C SER A 17 46.37 -6.73 -3.64
N HIS A 18 47.59 -7.16 -3.29
CA HIS A 18 48.71 -7.21 -4.23
C HIS A 18 49.52 -8.51 -4.17
N GLU A 19 49.32 -9.36 -5.20
CA GLU A 19 50.17 -10.43 -5.78
C GLU A 19 49.20 -11.47 -6.41
N GLN A 20 49.16 -11.85 -7.69
CA GLN A 20 50.14 -11.94 -8.78
C GLN A 20 49.42 -11.78 -10.14
N ASP A 21 50.13 -11.19 -11.09
CA ASP A 21 49.85 -11.23 -12.53
C ASP A 21 50.47 -12.52 -13.10
N GLY A 22 49.66 -13.40 -13.70
CA GLY A 22 50.11 -14.69 -14.21
C GLY A 22 48.97 -15.52 -14.79
N SER A 23 49.04 -15.78 -16.09
CA SER A 23 48.10 -16.54 -16.93
C SER A 23 47.75 -17.94 -16.40
N ASP A 24 46.45 -18.25 -16.27
CA ASP A 24 45.83 -19.42 -16.92
C ASP A 24 44.31 -19.44 -16.69
N ASP A 25 43.61 -20.00 -17.65
CA ASP A 25 42.16 -20.10 -17.78
C ASP A 25 41.57 -21.10 -16.75
N MET A 26 41.45 -20.74 -15.45
CA MET A 26 40.70 -21.50 -14.43
C MET A 26 40.21 -20.61 -13.27
N ASP A 27 38.91 -20.75 -12.97
CA ASP A 27 38.20 -20.40 -11.74
C ASP A 27 37.91 -18.91 -11.44
N HIS A 28 36.74 -18.48 -11.95
CA HIS A 28 35.91 -17.44 -11.36
C HIS A 28 35.49 -17.88 -9.94
N VAL A 29 36.40 -17.82 -8.95
CA VAL A 29 36.06 -18.09 -7.53
C VAL A 29 35.23 -16.92 -7.01
N VAL A 30 33.93 -16.94 -7.26
CA VAL A 30 33.01 -15.95 -6.72
C VAL A 30 32.85 -16.22 -5.24
N ARG A 31 33.33 -15.30 -4.39
CA ARG A 31 33.15 -15.41 -2.95
C ARG A 31 31.66 -15.41 -2.63
N VAL A 32 31.21 -16.44 -1.91
CA VAL A 32 29.81 -16.64 -1.49
C VAL A 32 29.24 -15.38 -0.83
N ARG A 33 30.03 -14.70 0.02
CA ARG A 33 29.65 -13.43 0.66
C ARG A 33 29.27 -12.33 -0.34
N GLY A 34 30.02 -12.21 -1.44
CA GLY A 34 29.73 -11.23 -2.50
C GLY A 34 28.43 -11.57 -3.24
N MET A 35 28.19 -12.86 -3.50
CA MET A 35 26.93 -13.32 -4.12
C MET A 35 25.72 -13.01 -3.24
N TYR A 36 25.78 -13.34 -1.95
CA TYR A 36 24.70 -13.06 -1.01
C TYR A 36 24.42 -11.57 -0.89
N ASN A 37 25.45 -10.72 -0.85
CA ASN A 37 25.25 -9.28 -0.79
C ASN A 37 24.50 -8.77 -2.03
N ASN A 38 24.96 -9.15 -3.23
CA ASN A 38 24.34 -8.72 -4.48
C ASN A 38 22.90 -9.23 -4.60
N TYR A 39 22.66 -10.52 -4.36
CA TYR A 39 21.31 -11.10 -4.43
C TYR A 39 20.35 -10.50 -3.40
N PHE A 40 20.85 -10.23 -2.19
CA PHE A 40 20.04 -9.59 -1.16
C PHE A 40 19.71 -8.15 -1.54
N LEU A 41 20.67 -7.37 -2.07
CA LEU A 41 20.45 -5.99 -2.49
C LEU A 41 19.47 -5.91 -3.67
N ASP A 42 19.58 -6.80 -4.66
CA ASP A 42 18.64 -6.85 -5.79
C ASP A 42 17.23 -7.19 -5.32
N TYR A 43 17.10 -8.21 -4.48
CA TYR A 43 15.82 -8.60 -3.91
C TYR A 43 15.22 -7.50 -3.03
N ALA A 44 16.01 -6.90 -2.14
CA ALA A 44 15.56 -5.85 -1.25
C ALA A 44 15.09 -4.62 -2.04
N SER A 45 15.87 -4.19 -3.03
CA SER A 45 15.53 -3.06 -3.91
C SER A 45 14.23 -3.31 -4.65
N TYR A 46 14.08 -4.51 -5.24
CA TYR A 46 12.84 -4.91 -5.92
C TYR A 46 11.63 -4.91 -4.98
N VAL A 47 11.74 -5.50 -3.79
CA VAL A 47 10.61 -5.56 -2.84
C VAL A 47 10.21 -4.16 -2.35
N ILE A 48 11.18 -3.27 -2.14
CA ILE A 48 10.92 -1.89 -1.71
C ILE A 48 10.21 -1.10 -2.81
N LEU A 49 10.78 -1.07 -4.02
CA LEU A 49 10.31 -0.21 -5.11
C LEU A 49 9.09 -0.79 -5.84
N GLU A 50 9.06 -2.09 -6.09
CA GLU A 50 8.08 -2.73 -6.98
C GLU A 50 6.91 -3.40 -6.24
N ARG A 51 6.89 -3.40 -4.90
CA ARG A 51 5.82 -4.10 -4.14
C ARG A 51 5.27 -3.32 -2.98
N ALA A 52 6.11 -2.92 -2.03
CA ALA A 52 5.66 -2.61 -0.69
C ALA A 52 5.24 -1.15 -0.48
N VAL A 53 5.96 -0.21 -1.08
CA VAL A 53 5.81 1.23 -0.85
C VAL A 53 5.00 1.86 -1.98
N PRO A 54 3.98 2.69 -1.70
CA PRO A 54 3.28 3.42 -2.75
C PRO A 54 4.16 4.53 -3.33
N HIS A 55 3.86 4.93 -4.56
CA HIS A 55 4.48 6.12 -5.12
C HIS A 55 3.87 7.39 -4.53
N GLN A 56 4.69 8.40 -4.22
CA GLN A 56 4.21 9.63 -3.56
C GLN A 56 3.23 10.46 -4.43
N TYR A 57 3.37 10.41 -5.75
CA TYR A 57 2.57 11.22 -6.68
C TYR A 57 1.14 10.73 -6.88
N ASP A 58 0.91 9.42 -6.87
CA ASP A 58 -0.42 8.84 -7.06
C ASP A 58 -0.96 8.11 -5.83
N GLY A 59 -0.10 7.80 -4.86
CA GLY A 59 -0.43 7.06 -3.67
C GLY A 59 -0.70 5.57 -3.88
N LEU A 60 -0.32 5.02 -5.04
CA LEU A 60 -0.62 3.64 -5.44
C LEU A 60 0.61 2.76 -5.36
N LYS A 61 0.41 1.51 -4.93
CA LYS A 61 1.39 0.43 -5.14
C LYS A 61 1.37 -0.03 -6.61
N PRO A 62 2.45 -0.62 -7.14
CA PRO A 62 2.50 -1.05 -8.54
C PRO A 62 1.35 -1.95 -8.98
N VAL A 63 0.96 -2.95 -8.15
CA VAL A 63 -0.19 -3.81 -8.45
C VAL A 63 -1.51 -3.02 -8.56
N GLN A 64 -1.71 -2.03 -7.70
CA GLN A 64 -2.93 -1.23 -7.67
C GLN A 64 -3.01 -0.32 -8.90
N ARG A 65 -1.87 0.29 -9.27
CA ARG A 65 -1.75 1.10 -10.49
C ARG A 65 -2.05 0.29 -11.75
N ARG A 66 -1.46 -0.91 -11.87
CA ARG A 66 -1.67 -1.82 -13.01
C ARG A 66 -3.12 -2.30 -13.13
N ILE A 67 -3.79 -2.54 -12.00
CA ILE A 67 -5.23 -2.86 -11.96
C ILE A 67 -6.06 -1.69 -12.51
N LEU A 68 -5.83 -0.48 -12.00
CA LEU A 68 -6.57 0.72 -12.42
C LEU A 68 -6.30 1.05 -13.90
N HIS A 69 -5.04 0.90 -14.35
CA HIS A 69 -4.67 1.03 -15.74
C HIS A 69 -5.41 0.02 -16.63
N SER A 70 -5.46 -1.25 -16.22
CA SER A 70 -6.19 -2.30 -16.95
C SER A 70 -7.69 -2.02 -17.05
N LEU A 71 -8.29 -1.52 -15.96
CA LEU A 71 -9.68 -1.11 -15.98
C LEU A 71 -9.92 0.06 -16.94
N ASN A 72 -8.99 1.01 -17.01
CA ASN A 72 -9.08 2.16 -17.91
C ASN A 72 -8.91 1.76 -19.38
N GLU A 73 -8.08 0.74 -19.68
CA GLU A 73 -8.01 0.16 -21.03
C GLU A 73 -9.31 -0.53 -21.45
N MET A 74 -9.98 -1.17 -20.49
CA MET A 74 -11.21 -1.94 -20.72
C MET A 74 -12.49 -1.09 -20.63
N ASP A 75 -12.40 0.16 -20.15
CA ASP A 75 -13.57 0.95 -19.77
C ASP A 75 -14.51 1.22 -20.94
N ASP A 76 -15.69 0.63 -20.87
CA ASP A 76 -16.84 0.88 -21.75
C ASP A 76 -18.07 1.41 -20.96
N GLY A 77 -17.86 1.78 -19.69
CA GLY A 77 -18.90 2.20 -18.74
C GLY A 77 -19.73 1.08 -18.12
N ARG A 78 -19.51 -0.18 -18.51
CA ARG A 78 -20.21 -1.36 -17.98
C ARG A 78 -19.36 -2.06 -16.92
N PHE A 79 -20.02 -2.95 -16.19
CA PHE A 79 -19.37 -3.82 -15.24
C PHE A 79 -18.62 -4.95 -15.95
N HIS A 80 -17.38 -5.21 -15.54
CA HIS A 80 -16.59 -6.34 -16.00
C HIS A 80 -16.47 -7.39 -14.90
N LYS A 81 -16.47 -8.66 -15.27
CA LYS A 81 -16.09 -9.74 -14.35
C LYS A 81 -14.67 -9.50 -13.84
N VAL A 82 -14.47 -9.59 -12.52
CA VAL A 82 -13.14 -9.37 -11.91
C VAL A 82 -12.11 -10.34 -12.47
N ALA A 83 -12.51 -11.58 -12.78
CA ALA A 83 -11.63 -12.55 -13.46
C ALA A 83 -11.06 -12.03 -14.80
N ASN A 84 -11.85 -11.29 -15.59
CA ASN A 84 -11.39 -10.72 -16.85
C ASN A 84 -10.38 -9.59 -16.62
N VAL A 85 -10.64 -8.73 -15.63
CA VAL A 85 -9.74 -7.63 -15.27
C VAL A 85 -8.41 -8.16 -14.73
N ILE A 86 -8.43 -9.23 -13.92
CA ILE A 86 -7.22 -9.93 -13.47
C ILE A 86 -6.41 -10.43 -14.68
N GLY A 87 -7.08 -11.12 -15.63
CA GLY A 87 -6.43 -11.61 -16.85
C GLY A 87 -5.80 -10.48 -17.69
N ASN A 88 -6.48 -9.33 -17.82
CA ASN A 88 -5.90 -8.17 -18.51
C ASN A 88 -4.70 -7.59 -17.74
N THR A 89 -4.80 -7.53 -16.41
CA THR A 89 -3.74 -6.97 -15.55
C THR A 89 -2.44 -7.78 -15.63
N MET A 90 -2.51 -9.07 -15.93
CA MET A 90 -1.32 -9.92 -16.13
C MET A 90 -0.43 -9.50 -17.31
N LYS A 91 -0.94 -8.67 -18.24
CA LYS A 91 -0.11 -8.02 -19.28
C LYS A 91 0.95 -7.10 -18.67
N PHE A 92 0.68 -6.56 -17.48
CA PHE A 92 1.52 -5.58 -16.77
C PHE A 92 2.11 -6.14 -15.47
N HIS A 93 1.41 -7.09 -14.84
CA HIS A 93 1.79 -7.63 -13.53
C HIS A 93 2.14 -9.13 -13.63
N PRO A 94 3.43 -9.51 -13.73
CA PRO A 94 3.86 -10.90 -13.93
C PRO A 94 3.83 -11.71 -12.62
N HIS A 95 2.74 -11.62 -11.87
CA HIS A 95 2.55 -12.32 -10.59
C HIS A 95 1.17 -12.99 -10.53
N GLY A 96 0.94 -13.82 -9.51
CA GLY A 96 -0.24 -14.68 -9.41
C GLY A 96 -1.57 -13.91 -9.39
N ASP A 97 -2.58 -14.52 -10.01
CA ASP A 97 -3.98 -14.03 -10.05
C ASP A 97 -4.54 -13.69 -8.67
N ALA A 98 -4.24 -14.51 -7.67
CA ALA A 98 -4.67 -14.32 -6.29
C ALA A 98 -4.23 -12.96 -5.74
N SER A 99 -2.97 -12.57 -5.97
CA SER A 99 -2.43 -11.30 -5.48
C SER A 99 -3.09 -10.08 -6.14
N ILE A 100 -3.41 -10.18 -7.43
CA ILE A 100 -4.13 -9.15 -8.18
C ILE A 100 -5.58 -9.06 -7.69
N GLY A 101 -6.24 -10.20 -7.50
CA GLY A 101 -7.60 -10.29 -6.97
C GLY A 101 -7.72 -9.68 -5.57
N ASP A 102 -6.82 -10.04 -4.65
CA ASP A 102 -6.79 -9.51 -3.29
C ASP A 102 -6.57 -7.99 -3.29
N ALA A 103 -5.63 -7.50 -4.10
CA ALA A 103 -5.39 -6.07 -4.24
C ALA A 103 -6.61 -5.33 -4.81
N MET A 104 -7.33 -5.93 -5.77
CA MET A 104 -8.53 -5.33 -6.36
C MET A 104 -9.66 -5.25 -5.34
N VAL A 105 -9.87 -6.29 -4.54
CA VAL A 105 -10.85 -6.29 -3.44
C VAL A 105 -10.52 -5.19 -2.43
N GLN A 106 -9.24 -5.02 -2.06
CA GLN A 106 -8.81 -3.95 -1.16
C GLN A 106 -9.08 -2.54 -1.72
N ILE A 107 -8.93 -2.32 -3.02
CA ILE A 107 -9.28 -1.04 -3.65
C ILE A 107 -10.81 -0.85 -3.63
N GLY A 108 -11.57 -1.91 -3.96
CA GLY A 108 -13.04 -1.86 -4.02
C GLY A 108 -13.69 -1.59 -2.67
N GLN A 109 -13.16 -2.18 -1.60
CA GLN A 109 -13.63 -1.97 -0.23
C GLN A 109 -13.46 -0.54 0.29
N LYS A 110 -12.68 0.31 -0.40
CA LYS A 110 -12.54 1.74 -0.08
C LYS A 110 -13.65 2.61 -0.69
N ASP A 111 -14.52 2.05 -1.53
CA ASP A 111 -15.72 2.69 -2.11
C ASP A 111 -15.47 4.11 -2.68
N LEU A 112 -14.35 4.27 -3.38
CA LEU A 112 -13.94 5.56 -3.97
C LEU A 112 -13.58 5.44 -5.45
N LEU A 113 -12.69 4.51 -5.78
CA LEU A 113 -12.16 4.38 -7.15
C LEU A 113 -12.93 3.38 -8.01
N LEU A 114 -13.65 2.44 -7.40
CA LEU A 114 -14.30 1.33 -8.07
C LEU A 114 -15.78 1.29 -7.68
N ASP A 115 -16.65 1.11 -8.67
CA ASP A 115 -18.01 0.66 -8.43
C ASP A 115 -17.99 -0.87 -8.42
N CYS A 116 -18.58 -1.48 -7.39
CA CYS A 116 -18.49 -2.91 -7.12
C CYS A 116 -19.88 -3.56 -7.10
N GLN A 117 -20.01 -4.73 -7.75
CA GLN A 117 -21.23 -5.55 -7.74
C GLN A 117 -20.93 -6.98 -7.28
N GLY A 118 -21.82 -7.53 -6.45
CA GLY A 118 -21.66 -8.84 -5.80
C GLY A 118 -21.11 -8.75 -4.38
N ASN A 119 -20.63 -9.86 -3.82
CA ASN A 119 -20.06 -9.90 -2.47
C ASN A 119 -18.56 -9.58 -2.49
N TRP A 120 -18.19 -8.37 -2.08
CA TRP A 120 -16.80 -7.88 -2.00
C TRP A 120 -16.16 -8.06 -0.61
N GLY A 121 -16.79 -8.86 0.25
CA GLY A 121 -16.38 -9.02 1.64
C GLY A 121 -16.79 -7.82 2.49
N ASN A 122 -16.40 -7.85 3.76
CA ASN A 122 -16.78 -6.81 4.70
C ASN A 122 -15.65 -6.53 5.68
N ILE A 123 -15.17 -5.28 5.67
CA ILE A 123 -14.05 -4.82 6.50
C ILE A 123 -14.37 -4.84 8.01
N LEU A 124 -15.66 -4.76 8.38
CA LEU A 124 -16.11 -4.75 9.78
C LEU A 124 -16.19 -6.16 10.34
N THR A 125 -16.66 -7.14 9.56
CA THR A 125 -16.80 -8.54 10.02
C THR A 125 -15.54 -9.38 9.77
N GLY A 126 -14.74 -8.98 8.77
CA GLY A 126 -13.62 -9.76 8.25
C GLY A 126 -14.05 -10.81 7.21
N ASP A 127 -15.30 -10.78 6.75
CA ASP A 127 -15.78 -11.71 5.74
C ASP A 127 -15.03 -11.52 4.42
N ARG A 128 -14.62 -12.63 3.82
CA ARG A 128 -13.90 -12.63 2.55
C ARG A 128 -14.84 -12.31 1.39
N ALA A 129 -14.28 -11.69 0.35
CA ALA A 129 -14.97 -11.53 -0.93
C ALA A 129 -15.26 -12.88 -1.58
N ALA A 130 -16.31 -12.91 -2.40
CA ALA A 130 -16.57 -14.04 -3.28
C ALA A 130 -15.48 -14.16 -4.35
N ALA A 131 -15.33 -15.36 -4.91
CA ALA A 131 -14.31 -15.61 -5.93
C ALA A 131 -14.49 -14.67 -7.15
N PRO A 132 -13.38 -14.27 -7.83
CA PRO A 132 -13.39 -13.33 -8.96
C PRO A 132 -14.39 -13.58 -10.09
N ARG A 133 -14.86 -14.82 -10.25
CA ARG A 133 -15.88 -15.21 -11.22
C ARG A 133 -17.31 -14.76 -10.87
N TYR A 134 -17.58 -14.43 -9.61
CA TYR A 134 -18.91 -14.07 -9.10
C TYR A 134 -19.10 -12.57 -8.87
N ILE A 135 -18.01 -11.81 -8.83
CA ILE A 135 -18.04 -10.37 -8.59
C ILE A 135 -17.69 -9.59 -9.85
N GLU A 136 -18.20 -8.37 -9.92
CA GLU A 136 -18.03 -7.47 -11.05
C GLU A 136 -17.60 -6.09 -10.58
N VAL A 137 -16.85 -5.39 -11.44
CA VAL A 137 -16.24 -4.11 -11.14
C VAL A 137 -16.23 -3.20 -12.37
N ARG A 138 -16.26 -1.89 -12.13
CA ARG A 138 -15.86 -0.87 -13.10
C ARG A 138 -15.22 0.32 -12.39
N LEU A 139 -14.61 1.22 -13.15
CA LEU A 139 -14.15 2.49 -12.60
C LEU A 139 -15.34 3.34 -12.15
N SER A 140 -15.21 3.98 -10.99
CA SER A 140 -16.18 4.97 -10.55
C SER A 140 -16.09 6.22 -11.43
N LYS A 141 -17.17 7.03 -11.45
CA LYS A 141 -17.14 8.33 -12.15
C LYS A 141 -16.03 9.25 -11.60
N PHE A 142 -15.77 9.14 -10.31
CA PHE A 142 -14.69 9.87 -9.65
C PHE A 142 -13.32 9.43 -10.20
N ALA A 143 -13.05 8.13 -10.25
CA ALA A 143 -11.79 7.59 -10.78
C ALA A 143 -11.52 8.05 -12.22
N ASN A 144 -12.52 7.95 -13.11
CA ASN A 144 -12.39 8.38 -14.50
C ASN A 144 -12.03 9.87 -14.65
N THR A 145 -12.51 10.71 -13.73
CA THR A 145 -12.24 12.15 -13.76
C THR A 145 -10.86 12.48 -13.17
N VAL A 146 -10.44 11.74 -12.15
CA VAL A 146 -9.33 12.12 -11.26
C VAL A 146 -8.02 11.42 -11.58
N LEU A 147 -8.04 10.14 -11.97
CA LEU A 147 -6.83 9.32 -12.08
C LEU A 147 -6.07 9.57 -13.39
N PHE A 148 -6.78 9.56 -14.52
CA PHE A 148 -6.15 9.33 -15.82
C PHE A 148 -6.00 10.61 -16.65
N ASN A 149 -4.88 10.73 -17.35
CA ASN A 149 -4.69 11.70 -18.44
C ASN A 149 -3.54 11.27 -19.37
N LYS A 150 -3.89 10.66 -20.51
CA LYS A 150 -2.92 10.11 -21.48
C LYS A 150 -1.85 11.10 -21.95
N LYS A 151 -2.16 12.41 -22.00
CA LYS A 151 -1.24 13.43 -22.50
C LYS A 151 -0.16 13.83 -21.47
N THR A 152 -0.42 13.63 -20.19
CA THR A 152 0.50 13.99 -19.09
C THR A 152 1.08 12.77 -18.40
N THR A 153 0.59 11.57 -18.72
CA THR A 153 1.14 10.31 -18.22
C THR A 153 2.51 10.05 -18.86
N THR A 154 3.51 9.76 -18.03
CA THR A 154 4.78 9.18 -18.47
C THR A 154 4.63 7.66 -18.57
N TRP A 155 5.02 7.12 -19.71
CA TRP A 155 4.82 5.72 -20.08
C TRP A 155 6.13 4.94 -20.02
N LEU A 156 6.04 3.72 -19.49
CA LEU A 156 7.09 2.71 -19.47
C LEU A 156 6.66 1.53 -20.34
N ALA A 157 7.61 0.74 -20.82
CA ALA A 157 7.29 -0.54 -21.45
C ALA A 157 6.87 -1.56 -20.37
N SER A 158 5.92 -2.44 -20.70
CA SER A 158 5.60 -3.61 -19.87
C SER A 158 6.81 -4.54 -19.74
N TYR A 159 6.77 -5.44 -18.76
CA TYR A 159 7.86 -6.41 -18.52
C TYR A 159 8.21 -7.28 -19.73
N ASP A 160 7.25 -7.52 -20.64
CA ASP A 160 7.45 -8.26 -21.90
C ASP A 160 7.65 -7.36 -23.13
N GLY A 161 7.67 -6.04 -22.94
CA GLY A 161 7.87 -5.03 -23.97
C GLY A 161 6.71 -4.88 -24.97
N ARG A 162 5.59 -5.59 -24.80
CA ARG A 162 4.47 -5.59 -25.76
C ARG A 162 3.46 -4.48 -25.55
N ASN A 163 3.35 -3.96 -24.33
CA ASN A 163 2.39 -2.92 -23.96
C ASN A 163 3.12 -1.76 -23.29
N GLN A 164 2.39 -0.68 -23.04
CA GLN A 164 2.87 0.44 -22.24
C GLN A 164 2.08 0.52 -20.94
N GLU A 165 2.76 0.83 -19.84
CA GLU A 165 2.14 1.08 -18.54
C GLU A 165 2.56 2.46 -17.99
N PRO A 166 1.73 3.11 -17.17
CA PRO A 166 2.10 4.36 -16.53
C PRO A 166 3.18 4.13 -15.46
N GLU A 167 4.20 4.97 -15.43
CA GLU A 167 5.11 5.04 -14.27
C GLU A 167 4.33 5.43 -13.01
N THR A 168 3.55 6.50 -13.12
CA THR A 168 2.58 6.97 -12.14
C THR A 168 1.33 7.49 -12.83
N GLU A 169 0.18 7.40 -12.18
CA GLU A 169 -1.03 8.06 -12.70
C GLU A 169 -1.01 9.57 -12.38
N PRO A 170 -1.43 10.46 -13.30
CA PRO A 170 -1.48 11.91 -13.07
C PRO A 170 -2.71 12.30 -12.23
N VAL A 171 -2.72 11.84 -10.97
CA VAL A 171 -3.85 11.96 -10.06
C VAL A 171 -4.09 13.42 -9.67
N LYS A 172 -5.34 13.88 -9.80
CA LYS A 172 -5.76 15.28 -9.53
C LYS A 172 -6.25 15.52 -8.09
N PHE A 173 -6.11 14.53 -7.22
CA PHE A 173 -6.63 14.52 -5.85
C PHE A 173 -5.64 13.75 -4.95
N PRO A 174 -5.41 14.17 -3.68
CA PRO A 174 -4.44 13.53 -2.79
C PRO A 174 -4.89 12.12 -2.31
N LEU A 175 -4.85 11.14 -3.20
CA LEU A 175 -5.32 9.77 -2.95
C LEU A 175 -4.54 9.06 -1.84
N LEU A 176 -3.23 9.30 -1.76
CA LEU A 176 -2.37 8.71 -0.72
C LEU A 176 -2.92 8.99 0.69
N LEU A 177 -3.30 10.23 0.95
CA LEU A 177 -3.84 10.65 2.25
C LEU A 177 -5.30 10.26 2.41
N ALA A 178 -6.11 10.34 1.35
CA ALA A 178 -7.53 9.98 1.40
C ALA A 178 -7.73 8.49 1.73
N GLN A 179 -6.95 7.63 1.09
CA GLN A 179 -7.11 6.19 1.22
C GLN A 179 -6.23 5.56 2.29
N GLY A 180 -5.17 6.26 2.71
CA GLY A 180 -4.09 5.70 3.50
C GLY A 180 -3.36 4.56 2.79
N VAL A 181 -2.24 4.15 3.38
CA VAL A 181 -1.48 2.99 2.92
C VAL A 181 -0.81 2.29 4.09
N GLU A 182 -0.65 0.98 3.96
CA GLU A 182 0.22 0.20 4.82
C GLU A 182 1.11 -0.67 3.94
N GLY A 183 2.41 -0.68 4.21
CA GLY A 183 3.42 -1.39 3.44
C GLY A 183 4.57 -1.81 4.33
N ILE A 184 4.97 -3.08 4.22
CA ILE A 184 6.13 -3.62 4.90
C ILE A 184 7.09 -4.08 3.80
N ALA A 185 8.31 -3.54 3.82
CA ALA A 185 9.37 -3.91 2.90
C ALA A 185 10.60 -4.39 3.67
N VAL A 186 11.68 -4.70 2.96
CA VAL A 186 12.94 -5.11 3.59
C VAL A 186 13.53 -3.93 4.36
N GLY A 187 13.59 -4.05 5.69
CA GLY A 187 14.19 -3.05 6.57
C GLY A 187 13.35 -1.78 6.81
N LEU A 188 12.14 -1.67 6.25
CA LEU A 188 11.27 -0.51 6.41
C LEU A 188 9.79 -0.87 6.48
N ALA A 189 9.03 -0.02 7.16
CA ALA A 189 7.58 -0.07 7.19
C ALA A 189 7.02 1.33 6.95
N CYS A 190 5.98 1.41 6.14
CA CYS A 190 5.25 2.63 5.83
C CYS A 190 3.80 2.46 6.29
N LYS A 191 3.30 3.43 7.04
CA LYS A 191 1.90 3.50 7.45
C LYS A 191 1.43 4.95 7.36
N ILE A 192 0.50 5.19 6.46
CA ILE A 192 -0.17 6.48 6.26
C ILE A 192 -1.65 6.27 6.58
N LEU A 193 -2.17 7.06 7.50
CA LEU A 193 -3.56 6.94 7.95
C LEU A 193 -4.51 7.66 6.97
N PRO A 194 -5.75 7.18 6.81
CA PRO A 194 -6.74 7.84 5.97
C PRO A 194 -7.18 9.19 6.55
N HIS A 195 -7.63 10.09 5.69
CA HIS A 195 -8.10 11.44 6.03
C HIS A 195 -9.41 11.75 5.32
N ASN A 196 -10.16 12.70 5.86
CA ASN A 196 -11.45 13.10 5.32
C ASN A 196 -11.30 13.79 3.95
N TYR A 197 -12.22 13.49 3.03
CA TYR A 197 -12.24 14.07 1.69
C TYR A 197 -12.30 15.60 1.69
N HIS A 198 -13.15 16.19 2.53
CA HIS A 198 -13.34 17.64 2.58
C HIS A 198 -12.14 18.35 3.19
N ASP A 199 -11.60 17.80 4.29
CA ASP A 199 -10.40 18.34 4.95
C ASP A 199 -9.20 18.35 4.01
N LEU A 200 -9.08 17.35 3.13
CA LEU A 200 -8.01 17.30 2.12
C LEU A 200 -8.15 18.40 1.06
N ILE A 201 -9.37 18.74 0.66
CA ILE A 201 -9.62 19.85 -0.26
C ILE A 201 -9.27 21.18 0.42
N ASP A 202 -9.75 21.38 1.64
CA ASP A 202 -9.49 22.61 2.40
C ASP A 202 -7.99 22.78 2.68
N ALA A 203 -7.29 21.71 3.04
CA ALA A 203 -5.84 21.69 3.21
C ALA A 203 -5.10 21.98 1.90
N SER A 204 -5.56 21.43 0.77
CA SER A 204 -4.97 21.72 -0.55
C SER A 204 -5.12 23.20 -0.92
N ILE A 205 -6.30 23.78 -0.70
CA ILE A 205 -6.54 25.21 -0.93
C ILE A 205 -5.69 26.06 0.02
N ALA A 206 -5.64 25.72 1.31
CA ALA A 206 -4.83 26.42 2.29
C ALA A 206 -3.34 26.40 1.92
N THR A 207 -2.83 25.26 1.43
CA THR A 207 -1.45 25.12 0.94
C THR A 207 -1.15 26.10 -0.20
N LEU A 208 -2.04 26.17 -1.21
CA LEU A 208 -1.88 27.10 -2.34
C LEU A 208 -1.95 28.57 -1.93
N LEU A 209 -2.69 28.88 -0.86
CA LEU A 209 -2.79 30.22 -0.30
C LEU A 209 -1.69 30.54 0.73
N GLY A 210 -0.77 29.61 1.01
CA GLY A 210 0.26 29.77 2.04
C GLY A 210 -0.29 29.85 3.47
N LYS A 211 -1.51 29.34 3.72
CA LYS A 211 -2.17 29.32 5.02
C LYS A 211 -1.82 28.05 5.78
N ARG A 212 -1.65 28.17 7.11
CA ARG A 212 -1.53 27.01 7.99
C ARG A 212 -2.88 26.32 8.12
N PHE A 213 -2.85 25.00 8.18
CA PHE A 213 -4.00 24.14 8.44
C PHE A 213 -3.59 23.03 9.41
N LYS A 214 -4.57 22.35 10.00
CA LYS A 214 -4.37 21.15 10.80
C LYS A 214 -5.12 20.02 10.11
N LEU A 215 -4.42 18.93 9.83
CA LEU A 215 -4.99 17.75 9.20
C LEU A 215 -4.88 16.57 10.18
N VAL A 216 -5.98 15.88 10.42
CA VAL A 216 -6.03 14.73 11.34
C VAL A 216 -6.65 13.52 10.66
N PRO A 217 -6.27 12.28 11.04
CA PRO A 217 -6.83 11.09 10.43
C PRO A 217 -8.33 10.98 10.63
N ASP A 218 -9.01 10.44 9.63
CA ASP A 218 -10.43 10.09 9.67
C ASP A 218 -10.59 8.66 9.17
N PHE A 219 -11.23 7.82 10.00
CA PHE A 219 -11.25 6.37 9.79
C PHE A 219 -12.59 5.91 9.22
N PRO A 220 -12.60 5.10 8.15
CA PRO A 220 -13.84 4.64 7.52
C PRO A 220 -14.70 3.74 8.43
N THR A 221 -14.10 3.14 9.46
CA THR A 221 -14.80 2.33 10.46
C THR A 221 -15.42 3.16 11.60
N GLY A 222 -15.21 4.47 11.59
CA GLY A 222 -15.60 5.37 12.67
C GLY A 222 -14.79 5.13 13.95
N GLY A 223 -15.47 5.16 15.09
CA GLY A 223 -14.90 5.02 16.42
C GLY A 223 -14.56 6.36 17.05
N MET A 224 -13.64 6.32 18.02
CA MET A 224 -13.08 7.50 18.66
C MET A 224 -11.57 7.49 18.47
N ALA A 225 -11.02 8.57 17.93
CA ALA A 225 -9.59 8.73 17.71
C ALA A 225 -9.01 9.82 18.62
N ASP A 226 -8.00 9.45 19.40
CA ASP A 226 -7.13 10.37 20.12
C ASP A 226 -5.87 10.61 19.30
N VAL A 227 -5.75 11.86 18.81
CA VAL A 227 -4.74 12.34 17.86
C VAL A 227 -3.77 13.33 18.52
N GLU A 228 -3.77 13.46 19.85
CA GLU A 228 -2.91 14.42 20.57
C GLU A 228 -1.43 14.22 20.23
N ASN A 229 -1.01 12.96 20.08
CA ASN A 229 0.35 12.58 19.75
C ASN A 229 0.56 12.27 18.27
N TYR A 230 -0.35 12.68 17.36
CA TYR A 230 -0.26 12.33 15.94
C TYR A 230 1.00 12.88 15.26
N ASN A 231 1.48 14.05 15.71
CA ASN A 231 2.69 14.71 15.19
C ASN A 231 2.68 14.85 13.65
N ASP A 232 1.54 15.23 13.08
CA ASP A 232 1.31 15.38 11.62
C ASP A 232 1.76 14.16 10.79
N GLY A 233 1.72 12.96 11.38
CA GLY A 233 2.13 11.71 10.72
C GLY A 233 3.65 11.49 10.67
N LEU A 234 4.45 12.37 11.28
CA LEU A 234 5.90 12.21 11.37
C LEU A 234 6.28 10.98 12.22
N ARG A 235 7.49 10.47 11.98
CA ARG A 235 8.04 9.33 12.72
C ARG A 235 7.99 9.58 14.23
N GLY A 236 7.45 8.62 14.97
CA GLY A 236 7.23 8.71 16.42
C GLY A 236 5.82 9.16 16.82
N GLY A 237 5.02 9.66 15.86
CA GLY A 237 3.61 9.97 16.06
C GLY A 237 2.78 8.73 16.41
N LYS A 238 1.72 8.94 17.20
CA LYS A 238 0.82 7.89 17.69
C LYS A 238 -0.62 8.38 17.66
N VAL A 239 -1.51 7.50 17.23
CA VAL A 239 -2.97 7.69 17.29
C VAL A 239 -3.58 6.50 18.03
N ARG A 240 -4.47 6.77 18.99
CA ARG A 240 -5.23 5.73 19.68
C ARG A 240 -6.65 5.71 19.13
N VAL A 241 -7.03 4.60 18.52
CA VAL A 241 -8.41 4.40 18.02
C VAL A 241 -9.14 3.46 18.97
N ARG A 242 -10.35 3.85 19.38
CA ARG A 242 -11.19 3.13 20.33
C ARG A 242 -12.56 2.86 19.72
N ALA A 243 -13.19 1.77 20.18
CA ALA A 243 -14.56 1.46 19.84
C ALA A 243 -15.50 2.52 20.42
N ARG A 244 -16.60 2.82 19.73
CA ARG A 244 -17.70 3.61 20.28
C ARG A 244 -18.64 2.67 21.03
N ILE A 245 -18.73 2.86 22.35
CA ILE A 245 -19.53 2.02 23.23
C ILE A 245 -20.60 2.88 23.89
N GLU A 246 -21.84 2.44 23.79
CA GLU A 246 -23.00 3.07 24.43
C GLU A 246 -23.53 2.16 25.53
N LYS A 247 -23.93 2.76 26.66
CA LYS A 247 -24.62 2.04 27.72
C LYS A 247 -26.12 2.08 27.44
N GLU A 248 -26.67 0.96 26.97
CA GLU A 248 -28.12 0.83 26.72
C GLU A 248 -28.89 0.70 28.04
N ASN A 249 -28.39 -0.11 28.98
CA ASN A 249 -28.95 -0.23 30.32
C ASN A 249 -27.88 -0.68 31.33
N ASN A 250 -28.26 -0.94 32.59
CA ASN A 250 -27.30 -1.33 33.65
C ASN A 250 -26.60 -2.68 33.43
N LYS A 251 -27.07 -3.52 32.50
CA LYS A 251 -26.53 -4.84 32.21
C LYS A 251 -26.05 -4.99 30.75
N THR A 252 -26.34 -4.02 29.89
CA THR A 252 -26.07 -4.11 28.45
C THR A 252 -25.23 -2.92 27.99
N LEU A 253 -24.08 -3.24 27.39
CA LEU A 253 -23.26 -2.32 26.61
C LEU A 253 -23.40 -2.67 25.13
N VAL A 254 -23.53 -1.66 24.28
CA VAL A 254 -23.65 -1.79 22.83
C VAL A 254 -22.43 -1.18 22.17
N VAL A 255 -21.67 -1.99 21.44
CA VAL A 255 -20.57 -1.51 20.60
C VAL A 255 -21.17 -1.06 19.26
N LYS A 256 -21.15 0.24 18.98
CA LYS A 256 -21.70 0.82 17.74
C LYS A 256 -20.69 0.83 16.60
N GLU A 257 -19.43 1.07 16.92
CA GLU A 257 -18.34 1.21 15.93
C GLU A 257 -17.10 0.49 16.45
N VAL A 258 -16.38 -0.18 15.56
CA VAL A 258 -15.14 -0.89 15.87
C VAL A 258 -13.91 -0.05 15.53
N PRO A 259 -12.79 -0.20 16.25
CA PRO A 259 -11.56 0.50 15.91
C PRO A 259 -11.05 0.17 14.50
N TYR A 260 -10.35 1.13 13.88
CA TYR A 260 -9.72 0.93 12.58
C TYR A 260 -8.74 -0.26 12.58
N GLY A 261 -8.93 -1.20 11.65
CA GLY A 261 -8.14 -2.43 11.54
C GLY A 261 -8.59 -3.58 12.46
N VAL A 262 -9.70 -3.43 13.19
CA VAL A 262 -10.26 -4.46 14.06
C VAL A 262 -11.59 -4.95 13.48
N THR A 263 -11.78 -6.27 13.44
CA THR A 263 -13.04 -6.88 13.01
C THR A 263 -13.91 -7.23 14.21
N THR A 264 -15.23 -7.34 14.01
CA THR A 264 -16.17 -7.80 15.04
C THR A 264 -15.78 -9.16 15.59
N SER A 265 -15.35 -10.09 14.73
CA SER A 265 -14.86 -11.42 15.12
C SER A 265 -13.64 -11.32 16.05
N SER A 266 -12.64 -10.51 15.69
CA SER A 266 -11.44 -10.32 16.53
C SER A 266 -11.75 -9.65 17.87
N LEU A 267 -12.73 -8.75 17.90
CA LEU A 267 -13.20 -8.09 19.11
C LEU A 267 -13.94 -9.09 20.02
N ILE A 268 -14.83 -9.91 19.47
CA ILE A 268 -15.56 -10.96 20.19
C ILE A 268 -14.55 -11.94 20.82
N ASP A 269 -13.58 -12.42 20.05
CA ASP A 269 -12.55 -13.33 20.54
C ASP A 269 -11.73 -12.70 21.68
N SER A 270 -11.42 -11.40 21.57
CA SER A 270 -10.71 -10.67 22.63
C SER A 270 -11.53 -10.57 23.91
N ILE A 271 -12.85 -10.38 23.81
CA ILE A 271 -13.75 -10.29 24.98
C ILE A 271 -13.88 -11.66 25.64
N LEU A 272 -14.09 -12.72 24.86
CA LEU A 272 -14.19 -14.10 25.38
C LEU A 272 -12.93 -14.50 26.15
N LYS A 273 -11.75 -14.25 25.57
CA LYS A 273 -10.45 -14.51 26.24
C LYS A 273 -10.26 -13.73 27.54
N ALA A 274 -10.85 -12.53 27.64
CA ALA A 274 -10.76 -11.72 28.85
C ALA A 274 -11.75 -12.20 29.94
N ASN A 275 -12.87 -12.81 29.55
CA ASN A 275 -13.84 -13.39 30.47
C ASN A 275 -13.40 -14.75 31.03
N ASP A 276 -12.61 -15.51 30.26
CA ASP A 276 -12.09 -16.82 30.68
C ASP A 276 -10.92 -16.72 31.69
N LYS A 277 -10.45 -15.50 32.00
CA LYS A 277 -9.42 -15.21 33.01
C LYS A 277 -10.03 -14.67 34.29
#